data_AF-A0A388TDC3-F1
#
_entry.id   AF-A0A388TDC3-F1
#
_cell.length_a   1.000
_cell.length_b   1.000
_cell.length_c   1.000
_cell.angle_alpha   90.00
_cell.angle_beta   90.00
_cell.angle_gamma   90.00
#
_symmetry.space_group_name_H-M   'P 1'
#
loop_
_entity.id
_entity.type
_entity.pdbx_description
1 polymer ?
#
loop_
_entity_poly.entity_id
_entity_poly.type
_entity_poly.pdbx_seq_one_letter_code
_entity_poly.pdbx_strand_id
1 'polypeptide(L)'
;MVVLLDLIRAPNFKPIRRCYIKRRFINPYGVAQYEPDWFLVSKIDGVNTVSKWGSFSISTEEIQDGSVGEFKVSTFSMEFKNDDGKFNYEDDRRSLWAGWLNRKFTKLRIETAYFDFDAGQEIGNTIIFEGLIDKITNNDNNKVTMQCIGYQDILQKISIKSLTGLPPVIFAAELVELMLTHEKCVEFIEPGDIQLGVNYRLHTQDLTLTFWHNLKIICKQSSSVPLIIGNKFHVLNSESGAELPFTFRGIGAAGPESIDTYSIKADQEGAEKVRVWWVVQDTNIEAKSTDPILLIKYLDSPETIDLGEVEESTDNYKQYIANKLLAKWQYPRPTVTLTTRYMNGLVWPLQKARINNPGNYTYKDNGFIWDGWLWNDGSVWNGVSGSIFISPNDQWLIEKATYDLDKWQTSIDFSKIRQPV
;
A
#
# COMPACT_ATOMS: atom_id res chain seq x y z
N MET A 1 -14.17 -22.47 12.62
CA MET A 1 -13.08 -21.49 12.54
C MET A 1 -13.76 -20.14 12.65
N VAL A 2 -13.65 -19.47 13.80
CA VAL A 2 -14.29 -18.15 13.99
C VAL A 2 -13.50 -17.15 13.16
N VAL A 3 -14.16 -16.46 12.23
CA VAL A 3 -13.50 -15.49 11.36
C VAL A 3 -13.28 -14.23 12.19
N LEU A 4 -12.12 -13.56 12.07
CA LEU A 4 -11.81 -12.34 12.83
C LEU A 4 -12.89 -11.25 12.72
N LEU A 5 -13.73 -11.28 11.68
CA LEU A 5 -14.90 -10.42 11.53
C LEU A 5 -16.02 -10.66 12.53
N ASP A 6 -16.30 -11.92 12.90
CA ASP A 6 -17.33 -12.24 13.89
C ASP A 6 -16.96 -11.68 15.28
N LEU A 7 -15.67 -11.43 15.48
CA LEU A 7 -15.04 -11.02 16.73
C LEU A 7 -15.03 -9.51 16.93
N ILE A 8 -15.13 -8.74 15.84
CA ILE A 8 -15.07 -7.27 15.85
C ILE A 8 -16.27 -6.62 16.56
N ARG A 9 -17.34 -7.39 16.84
CA ARG A 9 -18.64 -6.84 17.32
C ARG A 9 -19.27 -7.56 18.50
N ALA A 10 -18.78 -8.74 18.84
CA ALA A 10 -19.26 -9.43 20.02
C ALA A 10 -18.79 -8.67 21.28
N PRO A 11 -19.67 -8.44 22.28
CA PRO A 11 -19.33 -7.72 23.51
C PRO A 11 -18.20 -8.39 24.32
N ASN A 12 -17.86 -9.63 23.96
CA ASN A 12 -16.85 -10.46 24.60
C ASN A 12 -15.45 -10.30 23.98
N PHE A 13 -15.23 -9.30 23.11
CA PHE A 13 -13.91 -9.05 22.53
C PHE A 13 -13.39 -7.65 22.83
N LYS A 14 -12.10 -7.57 23.16
CA LYS A 14 -11.41 -6.29 23.39
C LYS A 14 -10.22 -6.14 22.45
N PRO A 15 -10.15 -5.08 21.63
CA PRO A 15 -8.98 -4.83 20.79
C PRO A 15 -7.77 -4.47 21.64
N ILE A 16 -6.62 -5.06 21.30
CA ILE A 16 -5.32 -4.84 21.93
C ILE A 16 -4.36 -4.34 20.87
N ARG A 17 -3.55 -3.34 21.23
CA ARG A 17 -2.44 -2.84 20.43
C ARG A 17 -1.17 -2.85 21.26
N ARG A 18 -0.06 -3.21 20.63
CA ARG A 18 1.26 -3.29 21.26
C ARG A 18 2.28 -2.61 20.38
N CYS A 19 3.21 -1.92 21.04
CA CYS A 19 4.38 -1.35 20.38
C CYS A 19 5.61 -2.08 20.88
N TYR A 20 6.41 -2.56 19.95
CA TYR A 20 7.68 -3.20 20.20
C TYR A 20 8.82 -2.39 19.57
N ILE A 21 10.00 -2.48 20.17
CA ILE A 21 11.23 -1.89 19.65
C ILE A 21 12.29 -2.99 19.50
N LYS A 22 13.12 -2.86 18.46
CA LYS A 22 14.33 -3.67 18.30
C LYS A 22 15.49 -2.72 18.08
N ARG A 23 16.30 -2.52 19.12
CA ARG A 23 17.28 -1.43 19.16
C ARG A 23 18.50 -1.80 18.34
N ARG A 24 19.06 -0.80 17.67
CA ARG A 24 20.23 -0.93 16.80
C ARG A 24 21.49 -0.66 17.61
N PHE A 25 22.55 -1.46 17.45
CA PHE A 25 23.84 -1.18 18.07
C PHE A 25 24.55 -0.01 17.37
N ILE A 26 25.31 0.77 18.14
CA ILE A 26 26.33 1.70 17.63
C ILE A 26 27.51 0.82 17.23
N ASN A 27 27.57 0.38 15.96
CA ASN A 27 28.69 -0.44 15.49
C ASN A 27 29.81 0.43 14.89
N PRO A 28 31.04 0.40 15.44
CA PRO A 28 32.20 1.05 14.83
C PRO A 28 32.74 0.33 13.58
N TYR A 29 32.32 -0.91 13.30
CA TYR A 29 32.86 -1.78 12.23
C TYR A 29 31.96 -1.90 10.98
N GLY A 30 30.94 -1.05 10.83
CA GLY A 30 30.23 -0.87 9.56
C GLY A 30 29.12 -1.86 9.21
N VAL A 31 28.90 -2.93 9.99
CA VAL A 31 27.75 -3.84 9.82
C VAL A 31 26.73 -3.57 10.91
N ALA A 32 25.56 -3.00 10.59
CA ALA A 32 24.62 -2.76 11.68
C ALA A 32 24.06 -4.05 12.25
N GLN A 33 24.02 -4.10 13.57
CA GLN A 33 23.44 -5.21 14.29
C GLN A 33 22.26 -4.69 15.09
N TYR A 34 21.27 -5.54 15.26
CA TYR A 34 20.13 -5.31 16.14
C TYR A 34 20.23 -6.27 17.31
N GLU A 35 19.64 -5.88 18.44
CA GLU A 35 19.36 -6.83 19.51
C GLU A 35 18.61 -8.05 18.98
N PRO A 36 18.77 -9.25 19.55
CA PRO A 36 18.13 -10.46 19.01
C PRO A 36 16.60 -10.39 19.11
N ASP A 37 16.09 -9.86 20.23
CA ASP A 37 14.68 -9.89 20.59
C ASP A 37 13.97 -8.54 20.40
N TRP A 38 12.65 -8.61 20.26
CA TRP A 38 11.77 -7.45 20.29
C TRP A 38 11.35 -7.15 21.72
N PHE A 39 11.46 -5.90 22.14
CA PHE A 39 11.08 -5.45 23.48
C PHE A 39 9.75 -4.72 23.45
N LEU A 40 8.79 -5.13 24.29
CA LEU A 40 7.52 -4.43 24.44
C LEU A 40 7.77 -3.06 25.07
N VAL A 41 7.54 -1.99 24.31
CA VAL A 41 7.72 -0.61 24.77
C VAL A 41 6.42 0.10 25.02
N SER A 42 5.27 -0.44 24.60
CA SER A 42 3.95 0.15 24.92
C SER A 42 3.57 0.07 26.40
N LYS A 43 4.21 -0.84 27.14
CA LYS A 43 4.09 -0.99 28.58
C LYS A 43 5.45 -1.38 29.13
N ILE A 44 6.00 -0.59 30.03
CA ILE A 44 7.29 -0.86 30.67
C ILE A 44 7.05 -0.89 32.19
N ASP A 45 7.51 -1.94 32.86
CA ASP A 45 7.35 -2.13 34.31
C ASP A 45 5.90 -2.00 34.81
N GLY A 46 4.93 -2.49 34.02
CA GLY A 46 3.52 -2.38 34.40
C GLY A 46 2.83 -1.08 33.94
N VAL A 47 3.57 -0.08 33.48
CA VAL A 47 3.06 1.27 33.19
C VAL A 47 2.89 1.49 31.68
N ASN A 48 1.72 1.98 31.28
CA ASN A 48 1.47 2.38 29.89
C ASN A 48 2.31 3.61 29.54
N THR A 49 3.16 3.44 28.54
CA THR A 49 4.08 4.49 28.08
C THR A 49 3.54 5.22 26.86
N VAL A 50 2.71 4.60 26.01
CA VAL A 50 2.17 5.29 24.83
C VAL A 50 1.03 6.22 25.25
N SER A 51 1.20 7.52 25.05
CA SER A 51 0.15 8.52 25.27
C SER A 51 -0.69 8.76 24.02
N LYS A 52 -0.13 8.55 22.82
CA LYS A 52 -0.85 8.68 21.54
C LYS A 52 -0.30 7.72 20.50
N TRP A 53 -1.17 6.94 19.86
CA TRP A 53 -0.76 5.90 18.90
C TRP A 53 -0.64 6.39 17.46
N GLY A 54 -1.30 7.49 17.10
CA GLY A 54 -1.19 8.09 15.77
C GLY A 54 -1.85 7.28 14.65
N SER A 55 -1.50 7.63 13.42
CA SER A 55 -2.08 7.06 12.19
C SER A 55 -1.05 6.96 11.07
N PHE A 56 -1.22 5.97 10.18
CA PHE A 56 -0.44 5.85 8.96
C PHE A 56 -1.29 5.29 7.82
N SER A 57 -0.84 5.48 6.58
CA SER A 57 -1.47 4.89 5.40
C SER A 57 -0.46 4.14 4.57
N ILE A 58 -0.91 3.05 3.96
CA ILE A 58 -0.22 2.34 2.89
C ILE A 58 -1.07 2.51 1.65
N SER A 59 -0.49 3.03 0.58
CA SER A 59 -1.18 3.18 -0.70
C SER A 59 -0.34 2.62 -1.83
N THR A 60 -1.03 2.03 -2.78
CA THR A 60 -0.54 1.60 -4.08
C THR A 60 -1.23 2.44 -5.14
N GLU A 61 -0.51 2.74 -6.23
CA GLU A 61 -1.02 3.44 -7.42
C GLU A 61 -1.43 4.91 -7.14
N GLU A 62 -0.69 5.90 -7.68
CA GLU A 62 -1.27 7.23 -7.91
C GLU A 62 -2.17 7.13 -9.13
N ILE A 63 -3.42 6.74 -8.87
CA ILE A 63 -4.44 6.75 -9.91
C ILE A 63 -4.73 8.20 -10.39
N GLN A 64 -4.21 9.24 -9.72
CA GLN A 64 -4.51 10.64 -10.03
C GLN A 64 -3.97 11.09 -11.39
N ASP A 65 -2.91 10.50 -11.92
CA ASP A 65 -2.32 10.85 -13.22
C ASP A 65 -2.29 9.68 -14.22
N GLY A 66 -2.75 8.48 -13.84
CA GLY A 66 -2.66 7.27 -14.66
C GLY A 66 -1.29 6.58 -14.60
N SER A 67 -0.47 6.88 -13.59
CA SER A 67 0.83 6.22 -13.40
C SER A 67 0.71 4.87 -12.69
N VAL A 68 1.58 3.92 -13.08
CA VAL A 68 1.69 2.58 -12.48
C VAL A 68 2.98 2.48 -11.68
N GLY A 69 3.01 1.64 -10.63
CA GLY A 69 4.23 1.36 -9.86
C GLY A 69 4.48 2.30 -8.68
N GLU A 70 3.49 3.12 -8.33
CA GLU A 70 3.50 3.95 -7.14
C GLU A 70 3.22 3.10 -5.89
N PHE A 71 4.04 3.28 -4.86
CA PHE A 71 3.80 2.75 -3.52
C PHE A 71 4.31 3.73 -2.49
N LYS A 72 3.50 3.96 -1.46
CA LYS A 72 3.82 4.91 -0.41
C LYS A 72 3.31 4.41 0.93
N VAL A 73 4.22 4.37 1.90
CA VAL A 73 3.86 4.31 3.32
C VAL A 73 4.02 5.71 3.86
N SER A 74 2.95 6.29 4.40
CA SER A 74 3.05 7.58 5.07
C SER A 74 3.94 7.46 6.30
N THR A 75 4.54 8.58 6.70
CA THR A 75 5.16 8.67 8.02
C THR A 75 4.16 8.29 9.11
N PHE A 76 4.64 7.57 10.12
CA PHE A 76 3.88 7.22 11.31
C PHE A 76 4.46 7.96 12.52
N SER A 77 3.61 8.54 13.37
CA SER A 77 4.07 9.30 14.53
C SER A 77 3.36 8.85 15.80
N MET A 78 4.13 8.57 16.85
CA MET A 78 3.65 8.14 18.15
C MET A 78 4.18 9.03 19.26
N GLU A 79 3.37 9.22 20.30
CA GLU A 79 3.79 9.92 21.52
C GLU A 79 3.91 8.95 22.68
N PHE A 80 5.02 9.07 23.40
CA PHE A 80 5.34 8.28 24.59
C PHE A 80 5.52 9.21 25.79
N LYS A 81 5.07 8.77 26.95
CA LYS A 81 5.42 9.30 28.26
C LYS A 81 6.85 8.95 28.59
N ASN A 82 7.55 9.89 29.20
CA ASN A 82 8.97 9.86 29.45
C ASN A 82 9.30 10.33 30.87
N ASP A 83 8.43 10.02 31.84
CA ASP A 83 8.55 10.48 33.23
C ASP A 83 9.88 10.07 33.89
N ASP A 84 10.41 8.89 33.55
CA ASP A 84 11.68 8.37 34.08
C ASP A 84 12.89 8.61 33.16
N GLY A 85 12.71 9.30 32.03
CA GLY A 85 13.76 9.52 31.03
C GLY A 85 14.03 8.34 30.09
N LYS A 86 13.18 7.31 30.07
CA LYS A 86 13.32 6.10 29.24
C LYS A 86 13.42 6.40 27.74
N PHE A 87 12.76 7.45 27.25
CA PHE A 87 12.77 7.85 25.85
C PHE A 87 13.62 9.10 25.58
N ASN A 88 14.49 9.47 26.52
CA ASN A 88 15.40 10.60 26.34
C ASN A 88 16.28 10.40 25.12
N TYR A 89 16.33 11.43 24.28
CA TYR A 89 17.20 11.44 23.11
C TYR A 89 18.67 11.77 23.48
N GLU A 90 18.92 12.36 24.64
CA GLU A 90 20.26 12.68 25.15
C GLU A 90 20.92 11.44 25.77
N ASP A 91 22.25 11.45 25.96
CA ASP A 91 23.06 10.38 26.59
C ASP A 91 22.75 10.21 28.10
N ASP A 92 21.47 10.12 28.45
CA ASP A 92 21.00 9.75 29.78
C ASP A 92 21.12 8.23 29.94
N ARG A 93 21.75 7.80 31.04
CA ARG A 93 21.89 6.38 31.39
C ARG A 93 20.55 5.66 31.56
N ARG A 94 19.46 6.39 31.80
CA ARG A 94 18.10 5.85 31.92
C ARG A 94 17.41 5.65 30.58
N SER A 95 17.99 6.19 29.49
CA SER A 95 17.43 6.07 28.15
C SER A 95 17.45 4.61 27.67
N LEU A 96 16.42 4.21 26.93
CA LEU A 96 16.35 2.93 26.24
C LEU A 96 17.52 2.72 25.28
N TRP A 97 18.17 3.81 24.83
CA TRP A 97 19.31 3.77 23.91
C TRP A 97 20.66 4.05 24.58
N ALA A 98 20.72 4.10 25.92
CA ALA A 98 21.93 4.47 26.63
C ALA A 98 23.16 3.60 26.28
N GLY A 99 24.33 4.23 26.19
CA GLY A 99 25.62 3.57 26.05
C GLY A 99 25.98 3.26 24.59
N TRP A 100 25.49 2.15 24.06
CA TRP A 100 25.94 1.57 22.78
C TRP A 100 24.81 1.34 21.77
N LEU A 101 23.68 2.03 21.93
CA LEU A 101 22.51 1.84 21.06
C LEU A 101 22.19 3.11 20.27
N ASN A 102 21.87 2.94 18.99
CA ASN A 102 21.58 4.00 18.06
C ASN A 102 20.07 4.24 17.99
N ARG A 103 19.65 5.49 18.22
CA ARG A 103 18.26 5.92 18.10
C ARG A 103 17.78 5.87 16.65
N LYS A 104 18.61 6.35 15.72
CA LYS A 104 18.26 6.44 14.31
C LYS A 104 18.32 5.06 13.67
N PHE A 105 17.30 4.75 12.89
CA PHE A 105 17.08 3.44 12.28
C PHE A 105 16.96 2.29 13.30
N THR A 106 16.59 2.57 14.55
CA THR A 106 16.03 1.53 15.42
C THR A 106 14.67 1.10 14.84
N LYS A 107 14.39 -0.21 14.85
CA LYS A 107 13.13 -0.75 14.34
C LYS A 107 12.01 -0.60 15.36
N LEU A 108 10.83 -0.26 14.88
CA LEU A 108 9.60 -0.15 15.67
C LEU A 108 8.50 -0.95 14.98
N ARG A 109 7.77 -1.75 15.76
CA ARG A 109 6.71 -2.63 15.28
C ARG A 109 5.43 -2.41 16.07
N ILE A 110 4.30 -2.35 15.37
CA ILE A 110 2.98 -2.33 15.97
C ILE A 110 2.26 -3.63 15.66
N GLU A 111 1.77 -4.26 16.71
CA GLU A 111 0.93 -5.45 16.63
C GLU A 111 -0.46 -5.13 17.15
N THR A 112 -1.48 -5.70 16.52
CA THR A 112 -2.86 -5.68 16.99
C THR A 112 -3.40 -7.10 17.19
N ALA A 113 -4.31 -7.24 18.14
CA ALA A 113 -4.96 -8.50 18.46
C ALA A 113 -6.34 -8.24 19.08
N TYR A 114 -7.07 -9.32 19.35
CA TYR A 114 -8.32 -9.30 20.11
C TYR A 114 -8.19 -10.22 21.32
N PHE A 115 -8.62 -9.75 22.48
CA PHE A 115 -8.80 -10.61 23.65
C PHE A 115 -10.21 -11.18 23.64
N ASP A 116 -10.31 -12.51 23.63
CA ASP A 116 -11.54 -13.26 23.77
C ASP A 116 -11.82 -13.50 25.27
N PHE A 117 -12.87 -12.88 25.81
CA PHE A 117 -13.24 -13.07 27.21
C PHE A 117 -13.85 -14.46 27.48
N ASP A 118 -14.44 -15.11 26.47
CA ASP A 118 -15.04 -16.44 26.64
C ASP A 118 -13.96 -17.52 26.63
N ALA A 119 -12.99 -17.41 25.71
CA ALA A 119 -11.86 -18.34 25.63
C ALA A 119 -10.70 -17.98 26.59
N GLY A 120 -10.71 -16.78 27.18
CA GLY A 120 -9.67 -16.29 28.08
C GLY A 120 -8.30 -16.13 27.42
N GLN A 121 -8.26 -15.93 26.10
CA GLN A 121 -7.03 -15.93 25.31
C GLN A 121 -7.02 -14.84 24.24
N GLU A 122 -5.84 -14.56 23.70
CA GLU A 122 -5.68 -13.63 22.58
C GLU A 122 -5.74 -14.34 21.25
N ILE A 123 -6.39 -13.70 20.28
CA ILE A 123 -6.58 -14.22 18.94
C ILE A 123 -6.32 -13.12 17.89
N GLY A 124 -5.96 -13.55 16.69
CA GLY A 124 -5.75 -12.64 15.56
C GLY A 124 -4.57 -11.68 15.73
N ASN A 125 -3.51 -12.11 16.40
CA ASN A 125 -2.26 -11.33 16.48
C ASN A 125 -1.72 -11.07 15.06
N THR A 126 -1.56 -9.81 14.70
CA THR A 126 -1.07 -9.39 13.38
C THR A 126 -0.18 -8.16 13.49
N ILE A 127 0.88 -8.12 12.68
CA ILE A 127 1.76 -6.96 12.56
C ILE A 127 1.14 -6.00 11.55
N ILE A 128 0.81 -4.80 12.00
CA ILE A 128 0.14 -3.81 11.15
C ILE A 128 1.10 -2.73 10.63
N PHE A 129 2.18 -2.50 11.36
CA PHE A 129 3.22 -1.55 10.98
C PHE A 129 4.57 -2.09 11.45
N GLU A 130 5.56 -2.02 10.58
CA GLU A 130 6.95 -2.14 10.94
C GLU A 130 7.75 -1.09 10.17
N GLY A 131 8.63 -0.35 10.86
CA GLY A 131 9.39 0.73 10.26
C GLY A 131 10.57 1.15 11.11
N LEU A 132 11.16 2.27 10.73
CA LEU A 132 12.40 2.77 11.32
C LEU A 132 12.18 4.13 11.98
N ILE A 133 12.74 4.32 13.18
CA ILE A 133 12.76 5.63 13.82
C ILE A 133 13.68 6.55 13.01
N ASP A 134 13.13 7.63 12.48
CA ASP A 134 13.90 8.66 11.78
C ASP A 134 14.24 9.83 12.72
N LYS A 135 13.28 10.23 13.54
CA LYS A 135 13.41 11.38 14.44
C LYS A 135 12.72 11.14 15.78
N ILE A 136 13.36 11.64 16.84
CA ILE A 136 12.81 11.69 18.20
C ILE A 136 12.80 13.15 18.63
N THR A 137 11.69 13.62 19.18
CA THR A 137 11.53 15.01 19.67
C THR A 137 10.98 14.99 21.09
N ASN A 138 11.68 15.66 22.02
CA ASN A 138 11.16 15.88 23.35
C ASN A 138 10.13 17.01 23.31
N ASN A 139 9.00 16.78 23.96
CA ASN A 139 7.95 17.76 24.17
C ASN A 139 7.90 18.14 25.65
N ASP A 140 7.31 19.30 25.94
CA ASP A 140 6.98 19.69 27.32
C ASP A 140 6.03 18.65 27.96
N ASN A 141 6.09 18.52 29.29
CA ASN A 141 5.33 17.55 30.10
C ASN A 141 5.79 16.09 29.99
N ASN A 142 7.10 15.84 30.00
CA ASN A 142 7.67 14.49 29.98
C ASN A 142 7.12 13.63 28.85
N LYS A 143 7.02 14.19 27.65
CA LYS A 143 6.52 13.49 26.46
C LYS A 143 7.59 13.46 25.38
N VAL A 144 7.58 12.39 24.60
CA VAL A 144 8.50 12.20 23.48
C VAL A 144 7.69 11.76 22.27
N THR A 145 7.88 12.45 21.15
CA THR A 145 7.31 12.06 19.87
C THR A 145 8.35 11.30 19.06
N MET A 146 8.00 10.11 18.60
CA MET A 146 8.80 9.32 17.66
C MET A 146 8.16 9.37 16.28
N GLN A 147 8.92 9.84 15.30
CA GLN A 147 8.56 9.83 13.90
C GLN A 147 9.23 8.61 13.24
N CYS A 148 8.41 7.73 12.70
CA CYS A 148 8.82 6.52 12.02
C CYS A 148 8.59 6.64 10.50
N ILE A 149 9.54 6.13 9.74
CA ILE A 149 9.51 6.02 8.29
C ILE A 149 9.33 4.55 7.88
N GLY A 150 8.77 4.35 6.69
CA GLY A 150 8.65 3.01 6.12
C GLY A 150 9.98 2.54 5.54
N TYR A 151 10.10 1.24 5.34
CA TYR A 151 11.30 0.61 4.81
C TYR A 151 11.67 1.07 3.37
N GLN A 152 10.70 1.54 2.58
CA GLN A 152 10.95 2.09 1.24
C GLN A 152 11.91 3.29 1.25
N ASP A 153 11.97 4.05 2.36
CA ASP A 153 12.86 5.22 2.48
C ASP A 153 14.33 4.81 2.64
N ILE A 154 14.62 3.53 2.90
CA ILE A 154 15.97 2.97 2.83
C ILE A 154 16.39 2.75 1.38
N LEU A 155 15.49 2.25 0.52
CA LEU A 155 15.78 2.01 -0.90
C LEU A 155 16.09 3.31 -1.66
N GLN A 156 15.60 4.45 -1.16
CA GLN A 156 15.94 5.78 -1.68
C GLN A 156 17.39 6.19 -1.40
N LYS A 157 18.08 5.53 -0.47
CA LYS A 157 19.44 5.88 -0.02
C LYS A 157 20.52 4.98 -0.63
N ILE A 158 20.13 3.87 -1.26
CA ILE A 158 21.06 2.91 -1.86
C ILE A 158 21.16 3.20 -3.35
N SER A 159 22.38 3.44 -3.85
CA SER A 159 22.62 3.67 -5.28
C SER A 159 22.65 2.35 -6.03
N ILE A 160 22.10 2.29 -7.25
CA ILE A 160 22.20 1.11 -8.12
C ILE A 160 23.66 0.71 -8.41
N LYS A 161 24.57 1.68 -8.39
CA LYS A 161 26.01 1.47 -8.57
C LYS A 161 26.67 0.67 -7.46
N SER A 162 25.97 0.39 -6.34
CA SER A 162 26.49 -0.52 -5.32
C SER A 162 26.40 -1.99 -5.74
N LEU A 163 25.59 -2.31 -6.75
CA LEU A 163 25.61 -3.62 -7.39
C LEU A 163 26.84 -3.71 -8.29
N THR A 164 27.74 -4.63 -8.00
CA THR A 164 28.95 -4.88 -8.80
C THR A 164 28.75 -6.06 -9.73
N GLY A 165 29.42 -6.04 -10.89
CA GLY A 165 29.39 -7.16 -11.83
C GLY A 165 28.06 -7.41 -12.53
N LEU A 166 27.19 -6.39 -12.64
CA LEU A 166 25.97 -6.51 -13.43
C LEU A 166 26.30 -6.81 -14.90
N PRO A 167 25.65 -7.80 -15.53
CA PRO A 167 25.78 -8.02 -16.97
C PRO A 167 25.21 -6.83 -17.74
N PRO A 168 25.66 -6.54 -18.98
CA PRO A 168 25.15 -5.41 -19.77
C PRO A 168 23.64 -5.45 -20.00
N VAL A 169 23.06 -6.65 -20.01
CA VAL A 169 21.61 -6.90 -20.12
C VAL A 169 21.20 -7.92 -19.07
N ILE A 170 20.12 -7.65 -18.35
CA ILE A 170 19.58 -8.51 -17.28
C ILE A 170 18.05 -8.56 -17.34
N PHE A 171 17.43 -9.63 -16.82
CA PHE A 171 15.97 -9.62 -16.63
C PHE A 171 15.58 -8.67 -15.49
N ALA A 172 14.44 -7.99 -15.65
CA ALA A 172 13.92 -7.07 -14.64
C ALA A 172 13.70 -7.76 -13.29
N ALA A 173 13.18 -8.99 -13.27
CA ALA A 173 12.99 -9.74 -12.03
C ALA A 173 14.32 -10.08 -11.32
N GLU A 174 15.34 -10.47 -12.08
CA GLU A 174 16.69 -10.77 -11.55
C GLU A 174 17.33 -9.50 -10.97
N LEU A 175 17.18 -8.35 -11.62
CA LEU A 175 17.67 -7.08 -11.09
C LEU A 175 16.98 -6.70 -9.78
N VAL A 176 15.64 -6.84 -9.71
CA VAL A 176 14.88 -6.61 -8.47
C VAL A 176 15.38 -7.54 -7.37
N GLU A 177 15.60 -8.83 -7.67
CA GLU A 177 16.15 -9.79 -6.71
C GLU A 177 17.52 -9.36 -6.19
N LEU A 178 18.45 -8.96 -7.07
CA LEU A 178 19.76 -8.44 -6.69
C LEU A 178 19.67 -7.19 -5.81
N MET A 179 18.73 -6.29 -6.11
CA MET A 179 18.49 -5.09 -5.29
C MET A 179 17.98 -5.44 -3.90
N LEU A 180 17.01 -6.36 -3.80
CA LEU A 180 16.40 -6.72 -2.51
C LEU A 180 17.30 -7.61 -1.65
N THR A 181 18.17 -8.41 -2.27
CA THR A 181 19.13 -9.29 -1.58
C THR A 181 20.46 -8.61 -1.23
N HIS A 182 20.69 -7.38 -1.71
CA HIS A 182 21.87 -6.60 -1.38
C HIS A 182 22.01 -6.40 0.15
N GLU A 183 23.23 -6.51 0.69
CA GLU A 183 23.52 -6.46 2.14
C GLU A 183 22.88 -5.27 2.87
N LYS A 184 22.94 -4.08 2.26
CA LYS A 184 22.35 -2.84 2.81
C LYS A 184 20.82 -2.83 2.81
N CYS A 185 20.18 -3.67 2.00
CA CYS A 185 18.73 -3.85 1.98
C CYS A 185 18.32 -4.88 3.04
N VAL A 186 18.95 -6.05 3.05
CA VAL A 186 18.62 -7.16 3.97
C VAL A 186 18.91 -6.86 5.45
N GLU A 187 19.74 -5.85 5.75
CA GLU A 187 19.87 -5.27 7.10
C GLU A 187 18.50 -4.82 7.67
N PHE A 188 17.63 -4.31 6.80
CA PHE A 188 16.37 -3.68 7.20
C PHE A 188 15.15 -4.52 6.82
N ILE A 189 15.14 -5.10 5.61
CA ILE A 189 13.95 -5.65 4.97
C ILE A 189 14.24 -7.07 4.47
N GLU A 190 13.31 -7.99 4.68
CA GLU A 190 13.37 -9.33 4.09
C GLU A 190 12.84 -9.30 2.65
N PRO A 191 13.51 -9.95 1.69
CA PRO A 191 12.95 -10.15 0.35
C PRO A 191 11.68 -11.00 0.43
N GLY A 192 10.59 -10.50 -0.18
CA GLY A 192 9.35 -11.23 -0.42
C GLY A 192 9.27 -11.75 -1.85
N ASP A 193 8.06 -12.09 -2.27
CA ASP A 193 7.81 -12.58 -3.62
C ASP A 193 8.04 -11.50 -4.69
N ILE A 194 8.68 -11.90 -5.79
CA ILE A 194 8.89 -11.07 -6.99
C ILE A 194 8.10 -11.69 -8.13
N GLN A 195 7.01 -11.03 -8.50
CA GLN A 195 6.07 -11.43 -9.54
C GLN A 195 5.76 -10.24 -10.43
N LEU A 196 6.60 -10.01 -11.46
CA LEU A 196 6.37 -8.93 -12.41
C LEU A 196 5.23 -9.29 -13.38
N GLY A 197 4.39 -8.31 -13.74
CA GLY A 197 3.36 -8.49 -14.76
C GLY A 197 3.95 -8.73 -16.17
N VAL A 198 5.11 -8.11 -16.45
CA VAL A 198 5.96 -8.39 -17.62
C VAL A 198 7.41 -8.47 -17.15
N ASN A 199 8.08 -9.61 -17.35
CA ASN A 199 9.50 -9.77 -17.06
C ASN A 199 10.33 -9.58 -18.34
N TYR A 200 10.76 -8.34 -18.57
CA TYR A 200 11.52 -7.94 -19.76
C TYR A 200 13.02 -7.88 -19.48
N ARG A 201 13.84 -7.72 -20.53
CA ARG A 201 15.28 -7.52 -20.44
C ARG A 201 15.61 -6.04 -20.57
N LEU A 202 16.53 -5.55 -19.74
CA LEU A 202 16.94 -4.15 -19.73
C LEU A 202 18.44 -3.96 -19.73
N HIS A 203 18.87 -2.81 -20.27
CA HIS A 203 20.26 -2.38 -20.29
C HIS A 203 20.67 -1.83 -18.92
N THR A 204 21.70 -2.41 -18.31
CA THR A 204 22.14 -2.03 -16.95
C THR A 204 22.99 -0.76 -16.92
N GLN A 205 23.59 -0.40 -18.05
CA GLN A 205 24.41 0.80 -18.22
C GLN A 205 23.61 2.10 -18.08
N ASP A 206 22.31 2.06 -18.34
CA ASP A 206 21.41 3.23 -18.27
C ASP A 206 20.88 3.48 -16.85
N LEU A 207 21.11 2.53 -15.94
CA LEU A 207 20.70 2.62 -14.55
C LEU A 207 21.69 3.47 -13.75
N THR A 208 21.31 4.69 -13.40
CA THR A 208 22.18 5.62 -12.66
C THR A 208 21.66 6.01 -11.28
N LEU A 209 20.40 5.69 -11.00
CA LEU A 209 19.66 6.23 -9.86
C LEU A 209 19.65 5.28 -8.66
N THR A 210 18.78 5.56 -7.67
CA THR A 210 18.70 4.77 -6.44
C THR A 210 17.94 3.46 -6.67
N PHE A 211 18.03 2.52 -5.73
CA PHE A 211 17.26 1.28 -5.81
C PHE A 211 15.77 1.59 -5.95
N TRP A 212 15.24 2.50 -5.13
CA TRP A 212 13.84 2.90 -5.21
C TRP A 212 13.45 3.46 -6.59
N HIS A 213 14.29 4.31 -7.17
CA HIS A 213 13.98 4.92 -8.45
C HIS A 213 13.90 3.88 -9.59
N ASN A 214 14.92 3.03 -9.70
CA ASN A 214 14.94 1.98 -10.73
C ASN A 214 13.80 0.96 -10.50
N LEU A 215 13.49 0.65 -9.24
CA LEU A 215 12.36 -0.21 -8.91
C LEU A 215 11.02 0.37 -9.38
N LYS A 216 10.80 1.68 -9.20
CA LYS A 216 9.59 2.34 -9.70
C LYS A 216 9.48 2.27 -11.22
N ILE A 217 10.58 2.48 -11.94
CA ILE A 217 10.63 2.34 -13.41
C ILE A 217 10.22 0.91 -13.79
N ILE A 218 10.86 -0.08 -13.17
CA ILE A 218 10.57 -1.50 -13.42
C ILE A 218 9.10 -1.82 -13.13
N CYS A 219 8.58 -1.37 -11.99
CA CYS A 219 7.18 -1.59 -11.61
C CYS A 219 6.22 -0.92 -12.59
N LYS A 220 6.49 0.31 -13.01
CA LYS A 220 5.68 1.03 -14.00
C LYS A 220 5.60 0.27 -15.32
N GLN A 221 6.74 -0.12 -15.87
CA GLN A 221 6.83 -0.79 -17.17
C GLN A 221 6.28 -2.22 -17.12
N SER A 222 6.46 -2.92 -16.00
CA SER A 222 5.97 -4.29 -15.85
C SER A 222 4.50 -4.39 -15.41
N SER A 223 3.79 -3.27 -15.22
CA SER A 223 2.47 -3.24 -14.56
C SER A 223 2.45 -3.95 -13.20
N SER A 224 3.48 -3.66 -12.40
CA SER A 224 3.68 -4.22 -11.06
C SER A 224 3.70 -3.13 -10.01
N VAL A 225 3.66 -3.52 -8.75
CA VAL A 225 3.58 -2.64 -7.59
C VAL A 225 4.51 -3.16 -6.50
N PRO A 226 5.36 -2.30 -5.91
CA PRO A 226 6.08 -2.65 -4.69
C PRO A 226 5.10 -2.69 -3.51
N LEU A 227 5.23 -3.67 -2.62
CA LEU A 227 4.36 -3.79 -1.45
C LEU A 227 5.15 -4.26 -0.24
N ILE A 228 4.99 -3.57 0.89
CA ILE A 228 5.61 -3.97 2.15
C ILE A 228 4.53 -4.49 3.09
N ILE A 229 4.66 -5.77 3.48
CA ILE A 229 3.79 -6.42 4.46
C ILE A 229 4.68 -6.87 5.62
N GLY A 230 4.48 -6.25 6.79
CA GLY A 230 5.38 -6.45 7.93
C GLY A 230 6.81 -6.03 7.58
N ASN A 231 7.75 -6.98 7.63
CA ASN A 231 9.16 -6.76 7.28
C ASN A 231 9.54 -7.27 5.89
N LYS A 232 8.58 -7.78 5.10
CA LYS A 232 8.85 -8.34 3.77
C LYS A 232 8.54 -7.34 2.67
N PHE A 233 9.46 -7.24 1.72
CA PHE A 233 9.31 -6.42 0.52
C PHE A 233 8.93 -7.29 -0.68
N HIS A 234 7.71 -7.14 -1.16
CA HIS A 234 7.19 -7.83 -2.33
C HIS A 234 7.20 -6.90 -3.53
N VAL A 235 7.29 -7.49 -4.72
CA VAL A 235 6.95 -6.82 -5.98
C VAL A 235 5.94 -7.70 -6.67
N LEU A 236 4.70 -7.24 -6.76
CA LEU A 236 3.58 -8.04 -7.24
C LEU A 236 2.99 -7.42 -8.49
N ASN A 237 2.44 -8.23 -9.38
CA ASN A 237 1.60 -7.77 -10.46
C ASN A 237 0.42 -6.99 -9.85
N SER A 238 0.10 -5.82 -10.41
CA SER A 238 -0.97 -4.95 -9.87
C SER A 238 -2.35 -5.62 -9.76
N GLU A 239 -2.56 -6.74 -10.45
CA GLU A 239 -3.83 -7.48 -10.45
C GLU A 239 -3.78 -8.81 -9.68
N SER A 240 -2.63 -9.21 -9.13
CA SER A 240 -2.45 -10.56 -8.56
C SER A 240 -2.93 -10.72 -7.11
N GLY A 241 -3.42 -9.66 -6.47
CA GLY A 241 -3.76 -9.73 -5.05
C GLY A 241 -4.90 -10.70 -4.73
N ALA A 242 -4.79 -11.31 -3.55
CA ALA A 242 -5.73 -12.31 -3.07
C ALA A 242 -7.07 -11.68 -2.70
N GLU A 243 -8.15 -12.44 -2.91
CA GLU A 243 -9.48 -12.07 -2.44
C GLU A 243 -9.58 -12.25 -0.91
N LEU A 244 -10.16 -11.24 -0.26
CA LEU A 244 -10.48 -11.29 1.16
C LEU A 244 -11.56 -12.34 1.41
N PRO A 245 -11.49 -13.08 2.53
CA PRO A 245 -12.43 -14.15 2.83
C PRO A 245 -13.81 -13.65 3.28
N PHE A 246 -14.10 -12.35 3.14
CA PHE A 246 -15.32 -11.72 3.63
C PHE A 246 -15.77 -10.59 2.69
N THR A 247 -17.04 -10.20 2.84
CA THR A 247 -17.68 -9.13 2.07
C THR A 247 -17.93 -7.92 2.97
N PHE A 248 -17.60 -6.72 2.48
CA PHE A 248 -17.95 -5.48 3.15
C PHE A 248 -19.47 -5.26 3.02
N ARG A 249 -20.21 -5.35 4.13
CA ARG A 249 -21.66 -5.14 4.12
C ARG A 249 -22.01 -3.75 4.61
N GLY A 250 -22.86 -3.02 3.90
CA GLY A 250 -23.32 -1.70 4.30
C GLY A 250 -24.40 -1.71 5.39
N ILE A 251 -24.74 -0.52 5.89
CA ILE A 251 -25.80 -0.31 6.91
C ILE A 251 -27.13 -0.82 6.35
N GLY A 252 -27.82 -1.68 7.11
CA GLY A 252 -29.11 -2.28 6.72
C GLY A 252 -29.01 -3.62 5.99
N ALA A 253 -27.81 -4.11 5.66
CA ALA A 253 -27.63 -5.48 5.20
C ALA A 253 -27.87 -6.48 6.34
N ALA A 254 -28.69 -7.51 6.13
CA ALA A 254 -28.87 -8.59 7.08
C ALA A 254 -27.54 -9.37 7.25
N GLY A 255 -27.01 -9.43 8.48
CA GLY A 255 -25.81 -10.19 8.84
C GLY A 255 -24.94 -9.50 9.90
N PRO A 256 -24.07 -10.24 10.61
CA PRO A 256 -23.19 -9.69 11.65
C PRO A 256 -22.11 -8.72 11.12
N GLU A 257 -21.86 -8.73 9.80
CA GLU A 257 -20.76 -8.02 9.12
C GLU A 257 -21.11 -6.57 8.67
N SER A 258 -22.21 -5.97 9.13
CA SER A 258 -22.73 -4.66 8.67
C SER A 258 -21.85 -3.44 9.05
N ILE A 259 -20.82 -3.09 8.30
CA ILE A 259 -19.79 -2.10 8.62
C ILE A 259 -20.35 -0.71 8.99
N ASP A 260 -19.84 -0.15 10.08
CA ASP A 260 -20.19 1.18 10.58
C ASP A 260 -19.54 2.26 9.71
N THR A 261 -20.34 2.83 8.81
CA THR A 261 -20.10 4.09 8.07
C THR A 261 -19.17 3.98 6.85
N TYR A 262 -19.76 3.86 5.66
CA TYR A 262 -19.09 4.15 4.39
C TYR A 262 -19.34 5.61 3.99
N SER A 263 -18.35 6.28 3.39
CA SER A 263 -18.53 7.58 2.76
C SER A 263 -18.01 7.49 1.34
N ILE A 264 -18.92 7.46 0.38
CA ILE A 264 -18.50 7.43 -1.02
C ILE A 264 -18.03 8.83 -1.39
N LYS A 265 -16.74 8.98 -1.71
CA LYS A 265 -16.23 10.17 -2.38
C LYS A 265 -16.21 9.86 -3.87
N ALA A 266 -16.97 10.62 -4.65
CA ALA A 266 -16.94 10.54 -6.10
C ALA A 266 -15.64 11.17 -6.64
N ASP A 267 -14.78 10.39 -7.30
CA ASP A 267 -14.02 10.93 -8.43
C ASP A 267 -14.93 10.87 -9.68
N GLN A 268 -14.57 11.54 -10.79
CA GLN A 268 -15.41 11.56 -12.00
C GLN A 268 -15.38 10.19 -12.72
N GLU A 269 -15.77 9.10 -12.04
CA GLU A 269 -15.69 7.71 -12.52
C GLU A 269 -14.27 7.22 -12.86
N GLY A 270 -13.25 8.01 -12.53
CA GLY A 270 -11.90 7.89 -13.06
C GLY A 270 -11.79 8.20 -14.57
N ALA A 271 -12.74 8.96 -15.12
CA ALA A 271 -12.75 9.38 -16.53
C ALA A 271 -11.52 10.22 -16.88
N GLU A 272 -11.01 11.05 -15.97
CA GLU A 272 -9.79 11.85 -16.18
C GLU A 272 -8.52 11.01 -16.33
N LYS A 273 -8.61 9.71 -16.05
CA LYS A 273 -7.51 8.75 -15.98
C LYS A 273 -7.51 7.78 -17.16
N VAL A 274 -8.52 7.88 -18.02
CA VAL A 274 -8.66 7.01 -19.18
C VAL A 274 -7.54 7.29 -20.17
N ARG A 275 -6.89 6.24 -20.68
CA ARG A 275 -5.89 6.30 -21.74
C ARG A 275 -6.22 5.31 -22.83
N VAL A 276 -6.60 5.80 -24.01
CA VAL A 276 -7.01 4.97 -25.15
C VAL A 276 -5.92 4.80 -26.20
N TRP A 277 -4.79 5.51 -26.07
CA TRP A 277 -3.69 5.46 -27.04
C TRP A 277 -2.34 5.73 -26.38
N TRP A 278 -1.42 4.78 -26.55
CA TRP A 278 -0.03 4.85 -26.12
C TRP A 278 0.91 4.73 -27.31
N VAL A 279 1.99 5.49 -27.31
CA VAL A 279 3.10 5.39 -28.27
C VAL A 279 4.41 5.21 -27.52
N VAL A 280 5.26 4.32 -28.01
CA VAL A 280 6.60 4.12 -27.45
C VAL A 280 7.56 5.10 -28.11
N GLN A 281 8.21 5.93 -27.29
CA GLN A 281 9.11 6.98 -27.75
C GLN A 281 10.18 6.44 -28.71
N ASP A 282 10.48 7.18 -29.78
CA ASP A 282 11.51 6.87 -30.76
C ASP A 282 11.32 5.51 -31.49
N THR A 283 10.09 4.96 -31.49
CA THR A 283 9.73 3.75 -32.23
C THR A 283 8.40 3.90 -32.98
N ASN A 284 8.04 2.90 -33.80
CA ASN A 284 6.72 2.81 -34.43
C ASN A 284 5.72 1.97 -33.61
N ILE A 285 6.06 1.60 -32.37
CA ILE A 285 5.23 0.73 -31.53
C ILE A 285 4.12 1.58 -30.88
N GLU A 286 2.88 1.15 -31.04
CA GLU A 286 1.71 1.77 -30.42
C GLU A 286 0.75 0.73 -29.84
N ALA A 287 -0.05 1.16 -28.87
CA ALA A 287 -1.19 0.41 -28.34
C ALA A 287 -2.42 1.32 -28.32
N LYS A 288 -3.44 0.94 -29.08
CA LYS A 288 -4.67 1.74 -29.24
C LYS A 288 -5.90 0.92 -28.87
N SER A 289 -6.85 1.55 -28.17
CA SER A 289 -8.11 0.90 -27.81
C SER A 289 -8.89 0.49 -29.05
N THR A 290 -9.55 -0.66 -28.98
CA THR A 290 -10.45 -1.15 -30.04
C THR A 290 -11.90 -0.77 -29.81
N ASP A 291 -12.22 -0.12 -28.68
CA ASP A 291 -13.57 0.31 -28.36
C ASP A 291 -13.86 1.66 -29.05
N PRO A 292 -14.78 1.69 -30.05
CA PRO A 292 -15.05 2.91 -30.79
C PRO A 292 -15.70 4.00 -29.92
N ILE A 293 -16.43 3.63 -28.86
CA ILE A 293 -17.08 4.58 -27.96
C ILE A 293 -16.02 5.26 -27.09
N LEU A 294 -15.11 4.48 -26.52
CA LEU A 294 -14.00 5.04 -25.74
C LEU A 294 -13.10 5.91 -26.61
N LEU A 295 -12.79 5.46 -27.82
CA LEU A 295 -12.03 6.25 -28.78
C LEU A 295 -12.74 7.58 -29.05
N ILE A 296 -14.03 7.60 -29.43
CA ILE A 296 -14.74 8.86 -29.71
C ILE A 296 -14.77 9.78 -28.49
N LYS A 297 -14.93 9.22 -27.29
CA LYS A 297 -15.13 9.97 -26.05
C LYS A 297 -13.85 10.52 -25.44
N TYR A 298 -12.75 9.78 -25.56
CA TYR A 298 -11.45 10.07 -24.95
C TYR A 298 -10.34 10.12 -25.99
N LEU A 299 -10.64 10.54 -27.24
CA LEU A 299 -9.64 10.70 -28.29
C LEU A 299 -8.70 11.88 -27.98
N ASP A 300 -7.84 11.69 -26.98
CA ASP A 300 -6.79 12.62 -26.64
C ASP A 300 -5.53 12.31 -27.46
N SER A 301 -4.56 13.23 -27.45
CA SER A 301 -3.22 12.99 -27.99
C SER A 301 -2.60 11.72 -27.37
N PRO A 302 -1.80 10.95 -28.12
CA PRO A 302 -1.21 9.72 -27.59
C PRO A 302 -0.34 10.03 -26.38
N GLU A 303 -0.41 9.19 -25.35
CA GLU A 303 0.55 9.21 -24.26
C GLU A 303 1.85 8.56 -24.71
N THR A 304 2.95 9.27 -24.52
CA THR A 304 4.27 8.77 -24.84
C THR A 304 4.88 8.05 -23.64
N ILE A 305 5.35 6.82 -23.85
CA ILE A 305 6.14 6.08 -22.87
C ILE A 305 7.57 5.91 -23.36
N ASP A 306 8.53 6.26 -22.50
CA ASP A 306 9.94 5.95 -22.68
C ASP A 306 10.22 4.51 -22.24
N LEU A 307 10.73 3.71 -23.19
CA LEU A 307 11.18 2.33 -23.01
C LEU A 307 12.60 2.16 -23.57
N GLY A 308 13.41 3.22 -23.55
CA GLY A 308 14.79 3.21 -24.09
C GLY A 308 15.71 2.23 -23.37
N GLU A 309 15.47 1.93 -22.10
CA GLU A 309 16.22 0.93 -21.33
C GLU A 309 15.82 -0.51 -21.67
N VAL A 310 14.66 -0.73 -22.28
CA VAL A 310 14.20 -2.06 -22.70
C VAL A 310 14.99 -2.48 -23.94
N GLU A 311 15.62 -3.66 -23.86
CA GLU A 311 16.52 -4.18 -24.90
C GLU A 311 15.88 -4.13 -26.30
N GLU A 312 16.54 -3.47 -27.27
CA GLU A 312 16.00 -3.25 -28.62
C GLU A 312 15.68 -4.53 -29.39
N SER A 313 16.42 -5.62 -29.15
CA SER A 313 16.18 -6.91 -29.80
C SER A 313 14.86 -7.59 -29.37
N THR A 314 14.13 -6.94 -28.47
CA THR A 314 12.92 -7.47 -27.84
C THR A 314 11.69 -6.57 -28.07
N ASP A 315 11.46 -6.14 -29.32
CA ASP A 315 10.27 -5.35 -29.71
C ASP A 315 8.94 -5.93 -29.17
N ASN A 316 8.85 -7.26 -29.05
CA ASN A 316 7.72 -7.92 -28.42
C ASN A 316 7.48 -7.45 -26.97
N TYR A 317 8.52 -7.24 -26.15
CA TYR A 317 8.35 -6.71 -24.79
C TYR A 317 7.82 -5.29 -24.81
N LYS A 318 8.36 -4.41 -25.66
CA LYS A 318 7.87 -3.02 -25.79
C LYS A 318 6.38 -3.00 -26.15
N GLN A 319 5.97 -3.83 -27.11
CA GLN A 319 4.55 -4.00 -27.47
C GLN A 319 3.71 -4.58 -26.31
N TYR A 320 4.21 -5.60 -25.59
CA TYR A 320 3.51 -6.19 -24.45
C TYR A 320 3.31 -5.18 -23.31
N ILE A 321 4.31 -4.36 -23.03
CA ILE A 321 4.25 -3.29 -22.02
C ILE A 321 3.17 -2.27 -22.41
N ALA A 322 3.21 -1.76 -23.65
CA ALA A 322 2.22 -0.80 -24.15
C ALA A 322 0.79 -1.38 -24.07
N ASN A 323 0.59 -2.64 -24.48
CA ASN A 323 -0.70 -3.31 -24.40
C ASN A 323 -1.19 -3.53 -22.95
N LYS A 324 -0.27 -3.83 -22.01
CA LYS A 324 -0.60 -3.96 -20.59
C LYS A 324 -1.03 -2.64 -19.97
N LEU A 325 -0.33 -1.55 -20.28
CA LEU A 325 -0.72 -0.20 -19.84
C LEU A 325 -2.06 0.23 -20.41
N LEU A 326 -2.30 -0.01 -21.70
CA LEU A 326 -3.61 0.21 -22.33
C LEU A 326 -4.70 -0.61 -21.64
N ALA A 327 -4.47 -1.92 -21.42
CA ALA A 327 -5.45 -2.79 -20.77
C ALA A 327 -5.89 -2.26 -19.39
N LYS A 328 -4.94 -1.67 -18.65
CA LYS A 328 -5.15 -1.11 -17.32
C LYS A 328 -5.90 0.22 -17.32
N TRP A 329 -5.59 1.11 -18.27
CA TRP A 329 -6.04 2.50 -18.25
C TRP A 329 -7.12 2.86 -19.26
N GLN A 330 -7.44 2.00 -20.24
CA GLN A 330 -8.39 2.37 -21.30
C GLN A 330 -9.85 2.47 -20.83
N TYR A 331 -10.19 2.01 -19.61
CA TYR A 331 -11.55 2.08 -19.06
C TYR A 331 -11.58 2.94 -17.80
N PRO A 332 -12.68 3.67 -17.54
CA PRO A 332 -12.89 4.36 -16.27
C PRO A 332 -12.82 3.38 -15.09
N ARG A 333 -12.14 3.80 -14.01
CA ARG A 333 -11.99 3.01 -12.77
C ARG A 333 -12.61 3.79 -11.60
N PRO A 334 -13.92 3.61 -11.34
CA PRO A 334 -14.57 4.21 -10.20
C PRO A 334 -13.89 3.85 -8.89
N THR A 335 -13.86 4.81 -7.97
CA THR A 335 -13.32 4.62 -6.62
C THR A 335 -14.38 4.78 -5.53
N VAL A 336 -14.21 4.04 -4.42
CA VAL A 336 -15.09 4.09 -3.25
C VAL A 336 -14.24 4.09 -1.99
N THR A 337 -14.57 4.93 -0.99
CA THR A 337 -13.92 4.90 0.32
C THR A 337 -14.85 4.30 1.38
N LEU A 338 -14.38 3.30 2.09
CA LEU A 338 -15.07 2.74 3.27
C LEU A 338 -14.31 3.10 4.53
N THR A 339 -15.04 3.48 5.58
CA THR A 339 -14.48 3.61 6.93
C THR A 339 -15.06 2.51 7.80
N THR A 340 -14.24 1.93 8.65
CA THR A 340 -14.62 0.84 9.54
C THR A 340 -13.86 0.95 10.85
N ARG A 341 -14.35 0.27 11.90
CA ARG A 341 -13.66 0.16 13.18
C ARG A 341 -13.10 -1.24 13.35
N TYR A 342 -11.97 -1.33 14.05
CA TYR A 342 -11.34 -2.60 14.43
C TYR A 342 -11.01 -3.50 13.22
N MET A 343 -10.53 -2.96 12.10
CA MET A 343 -10.03 -3.77 10.96
C MET A 343 -8.53 -3.64 10.75
N ASN A 344 -7.80 -3.18 11.77
CA ASN A 344 -6.36 -3.02 11.70
C ASN A 344 -5.69 -4.37 11.42
N GLY A 345 -4.89 -4.44 10.36
CA GLY A 345 -4.15 -5.64 9.96
C GLY A 345 -4.92 -6.72 9.21
N LEU A 346 -6.20 -6.48 8.91
CA LEU A 346 -7.05 -7.42 8.15
C LEU A 346 -7.07 -7.16 6.65
N VAL A 347 -6.75 -5.94 6.26
CA VAL A 347 -6.81 -5.45 4.89
C VAL A 347 -5.44 -4.94 4.51
N TRP A 348 -5.06 -5.04 3.25
CA TRP A 348 -3.80 -4.54 2.73
C TRP A 348 -4.03 -4.08 1.29
N PRO A 349 -3.29 -3.07 0.81
CA PRO A 349 -3.32 -2.72 -0.61
C PRO A 349 -3.04 -3.93 -1.52
N LEU A 350 -3.56 -3.87 -2.74
CA LEU A 350 -3.68 -4.95 -3.73
C LEU A 350 -4.66 -6.09 -3.39
N GLN A 351 -5.11 -6.27 -2.15
CA GLN A 351 -6.13 -7.28 -1.88
C GLN A 351 -7.46 -6.94 -2.57
N LYS A 352 -8.24 -7.97 -2.91
CA LYS A 352 -9.54 -7.84 -3.56
C LYS A 352 -10.66 -8.02 -2.55
N ALA A 353 -11.68 -7.19 -2.63
CA ALA A 353 -12.82 -7.25 -1.73
C ALA A 353 -14.14 -7.20 -2.51
N ARG A 354 -15.20 -7.70 -1.89
CA ARG A 354 -16.58 -7.48 -2.37
C ARG A 354 -17.28 -6.47 -1.47
N ILE A 355 -18.17 -5.68 -2.05
CA ILE A 355 -18.97 -4.69 -1.35
C ILE A 355 -20.44 -4.98 -1.63
N ASN A 356 -21.26 -5.08 -0.58
CA ASN A 356 -22.69 -5.33 -0.68
C ASN A 356 -23.48 -4.39 0.23
N ASN A 357 -24.32 -3.53 -0.33
CA ASN A 357 -25.00 -2.48 0.44
C ASN A 357 -26.48 -2.30 0.01
N PRO A 358 -27.34 -3.27 0.33
CA PRO A 358 -28.75 -3.23 -0.07
C PRO A 358 -29.59 -2.14 0.62
N GLY A 359 -29.15 -1.60 1.77
CA GLY A 359 -30.01 -0.86 2.69
C GLY A 359 -30.24 0.62 2.38
N ASN A 360 -29.36 1.26 1.59
CA ASN A 360 -29.37 2.73 1.40
C ASN A 360 -29.62 3.20 -0.05
N TYR A 361 -29.82 2.29 -1.00
CA TYR A 361 -30.01 2.63 -2.42
C TYR A 361 -31.18 1.84 -3.02
N THR A 362 -31.85 2.40 -4.03
CA THR A 362 -33.01 1.78 -4.70
C THR A 362 -32.63 0.40 -5.23
N TYR A 363 -33.24 -0.62 -4.62
CA TYR A 363 -32.98 -2.03 -4.89
C TYR A 363 -33.26 -2.35 -6.37
N LYS A 364 -32.30 -2.96 -7.05
CA LYS A 364 -32.58 -3.96 -8.09
C LYS A 364 -32.01 -5.26 -7.56
N ASP A 365 -32.65 -6.40 -7.83
CA ASP A 365 -32.28 -7.71 -7.27
C ASP A 365 -30.82 -8.16 -7.53
N ASN A 366 -30.07 -7.41 -8.35
CA ASN A 366 -28.70 -7.71 -8.78
C ASN A 366 -27.63 -6.69 -8.31
N GLY A 367 -27.95 -5.71 -7.46
CA GLY A 367 -27.00 -4.70 -6.98
C GLY A 367 -27.61 -3.33 -6.72
N PHE A 368 -26.76 -2.32 -6.52
CA PHE A 368 -27.23 -0.94 -6.33
C PHE A 368 -26.67 0.00 -7.38
N ILE A 369 -27.48 0.99 -7.73
CA ILE A 369 -27.09 2.09 -8.62
C ILE A 369 -26.60 3.23 -7.74
N TRP A 370 -25.33 3.60 -7.90
CA TRP A 370 -24.73 4.77 -7.27
C TRP A 370 -24.83 5.97 -8.22
N ASP A 371 -25.60 6.98 -7.79
CA ASP A 371 -25.86 8.30 -8.39
C ASP A 371 -26.25 8.31 -9.88
N GLY A 372 -27.25 9.12 -10.25
CA GLY A 372 -27.56 9.41 -11.65
C GLY A 372 -27.05 10.80 -12.00
N TRP A 373 -26.19 10.94 -13.01
CA TRP A 373 -25.71 12.24 -13.50
C TRP A 373 -25.98 12.42 -14.99
N LEU A 374 -26.06 13.68 -15.42
CA LEU A 374 -26.18 14.08 -16.82
C LEU A 374 -24.84 14.59 -17.33
N TRP A 375 -24.33 13.98 -18.41
CA TRP A 375 -23.24 14.52 -19.21
C TRP A 375 -23.75 15.79 -19.87
N ASN A 376 -23.31 16.96 -19.40
CA ASN A 376 -23.80 18.24 -19.89
C ASN A 376 -22.61 19.13 -20.27
N ASP A 377 -22.20 19.07 -21.54
CA ASP A 377 -21.40 20.12 -22.18
C ASP A 377 -22.30 21.21 -22.81
N GLY A 378 -23.63 21.07 -22.68
CA GLY A 378 -24.61 21.98 -23.23
C GLY A 378 -24.75 21.93 -24.76
N SER A 379 -24.07 20.99 -25.45
CA SER A 379 -23.99 20.99 -26.92
C SER A 379 -24.88 19.95 -27.62
N VAL A 380 -25.45 18.98 -26.88
CA VAL A 380 -26.28 17.91 -27.46
C VAL A 380 -27.62 17.74 -26.72
N TRP A 381 -28.73 17.83 -27.45
CA TRP A 381 -30.05 17.41 -26.97
C TRP A 381 -30.01 15.89 -26.73
N ASN A 382 -30.18 15.46 -25.47
CA ASN A 382 -29.90 14.14 -24.89
C ASN A 382 -28.51 14.03 -24.25
N GLY A 383 -28.32 14.72 -23.11
CA GLY A 383 -27.21 14.41 -22.21
C GLY A 383 -27.22 12.92 -21.90
N VAL A 384 -26.10 12.25 -22.15
CA VAL A 384 -25.91 10.87 -21.70
C VAL A 384 -26.11 10.88 -20.18
N SER A 385 -26.81 9.91 -19.62
CA SER A 385 -26.89 9.78 -18.15
C SER A 385 -26.04 8.60 -17.70
N GLY A 386 -25.13 8.84 -16.76
CA GLY A 386 -24.28 7.79 -16.18
C GLY A 386 -24.70 7.45 -14.76
N SER A 387 -24.42 6.21 -14.37
CA SER A 387 -24.53 5.75 -12.98
C SER A 387 -23.60 4.56 -12.77
N ILE A 388 -22.96 4.46 -11.61
CA ILE A 388 -22.12 3.29 -11.32
C ILE A 388 -22.98 2.20 -10.71
N PHE A 389 -23.13 1.10 -11.43
CA PHE A 389 -23.73 -0.10 -10.86
C PHE A 389 -22.69 -0.88 -10.07
N ILE A 390 -22.96 -1.11 -8.79
CA ILE A 390 -22.15 -1.95 -7.91
C ILE A 390 -22.91 -3.24 -7.68
N SER A 391 -22.44 -4.32 -8.33
CA SER A 391 -22.97 -5.66 -8.12
C SER A 391 -22.35 -6.27 -6.85
N PRO A 392 -23.10 -7.06 -6.06
CA PRO A 392 -22.55 -7.78 -4.90
C PRO A 392 -21.42 -8.76 -5.25
N ASN A 393 -21.34 -9.17 -6.52
CA ASN A 393 -20.30 -10.05 -7.04
C ASN A 393 -19.12 -9.29 -7.66
N ASP A 394 -19.18 -7.96 -7.74
CA ASP A 394 -18.05 -7.18 -8.25
C ASP A 394 -16.89 -7.25 -7.25
N GLN A 395 -15.70 -7.51 -7.78
CA GLN A 395 -14.46 -7.43 -7.03
C GLN A 395 -13.88 -6.03 -7.15
N TRP A 396 -13.37 -5.52 -6.03
CA TRP A 396 -12.78 -4.21 -5.88
C TRP A 396 -11.36 -4.36 -5.36
N LEU A 397 -10.42 -3.64 -5.96
CA LEU A 397 -9.02 -3.63 -5.53
C LEU A 397 -8.88 -2.65 -4.39
N ILE A 398 -8.21 -3.03 -3.32
CA ILE A 398 -7.83 -2.09 -2.26
C ILE A 398 -6.60 -1.34 -2.73
N GLU A 399 -6.74 -0.03 -2.91
CA GLU A 399 -5.66 0.85 -3.36
C GLU A 399 -4.95 1.49 -2.19
N LYS A 400 -5.70 1.80 -1.13
CA LYS A 400 -5.15 2.44 0.06
C LYS A 400 -5.83 1.94 1.30
N ALA A 401 -5.03 1.70 2.33
CA ALA A 401 -5.50 1.46 3.68
C ALA A 401 -4.87 2.49 4.62
N THR A 402 -5.69 3.20 5.38
CA THR A 402 -5.28 4.16 6.41
C THR A 402 -5.72 3.65 7.76
N TYR A 403 -4.77 3.45 8.67
CA TYR A 403 -5.00 2.99 10.02
C TYR A 403 -4.84 4.15 10.99
N ASP A 404 -5.95 4.58 11.60
CA ASP A 404 -5.94 5.46 12.77
C ASP A 404 -6.00 4.57 14.01
N LEU A 405 -4.82 4.31 14.57
CA LEU A 405 -4.69 3.43 15.72
C LEU A 405 -5.30 4.06 16.95
N ASP A 406 -5.22 5.38 17.07
CA ASP A 406 -5.75 6.13 18.22
C ASP A 406 -7.26 5.93 18.35
N LYS A 407 -7.98 5.98 17.23
CA LYS A 407 -9.44 5.82 17.14
C LYS A 407 -9.91 4.41 16.82
N TRP A 408 -8.99 3.46 16.63
CA TRP A 408 -9.31 2.11 16.13
C TRP A 408 -10.09 2.11 14.81
N GLN A 409 -9.75 3.03 13.92
CA GLN A 409 -10.46 3.24 12.66
C GLN A 409 -9.57 2.86 11.48
N THR A 410 -10.14 2.18 10.50
CA THR A 410 -9.49 1.88 9.22
C THR A 410 -10.29 2.55 8.11
N SER A 411 -9.65 3.35 7.27
CA SER A 411 -10.23 3.90 6.04
C SER A 411 -9.59 3.19 4.85
N ILE A 412 -10.42 2.73 3.92
CA ILE A 412 -10.00 1.88 2.81
C ILE A 412 -10.52 2.49 1.53
N ASP A 413 -9.63 2.80 0.59
CA ASP A 413 -9.99 3.25 -0.74
C ASP A 413 -9.93 2.06 -1.70
N PHE A 414 -11.01 1.88 -2.44
CA PHE A 414 -11.22 0.80 -3.38
C PHE A 414 -11.27 1.36 -4.81
N SER A 415 -10.81 0.58 -5.79
CA SER A 415 -11.08 0.81 -7.21
C SER A 415 -11.80 -0.39 -7.81
N LYS A 416 -12.69 -0.15 -8.78
CA LYS A 416 -13.38 -1.25 -9.45
C LYS A 416 -12.39 -2.07 -10.29
N ILE A 417 -12.38 -3.40 -10.09
CA ILE A 417 -11.63 -4.32 -10.94
C ILE A 417 -12.51 -4.64 -12.15
N ARG A 418 -11.94 -4.59 -13.35
CA ARG A 418 -12.65 -5.02 -14.56
C ARG A 418 -12.91 -6.53 -14.48
N GLN A 419 -14.15 -6.95 -14.72
CA GLN A 419 -14.41 -8.34 -15.11
C GLN A 419 -14.06 -8.51 -16.61
N PRO A 420 -13.30 -9.54 -16.99
CA PRO A 420 -13.09 -9.83 -18.40
C PRO A 420 -14.45 -10.02 -19.07
N VAL A 421 -14.67 -9.28 -20.16
CA VAL A 421 -15.90 -9.35 -20.98
C VAL A 421 -15.82 -10.57 -21.87
#